data_AF-A0A0L0C9S0-F1
#
_entry.id   AF-A0A0L0C9S0-F1
#
_cell.length_a   1.000
_cell.length_b   1.000
_cell.length_c   1.000
_cell.angle_alpha   90.00
_cell.angle_beta   90.00
_cell.angle_gamma   90.00
#
_symmetry.space_group_name_H-M   'P 1'
#
loop_
_entity.id
_entity.type
_entity.pdbx_description
1 polymer ?
#
loop_
_entity_poly.entity_id
_entity_poly.type
_entity_poly.pdbx_seq_one_letter_code
_entity_poly.pdbx_strand_id
1 'polypeptide(L)'
;MLTKEDVDSWNKLFPDCQINKTNLSNPTEHFLTNALVSYLRHFGINIEPPFNLQAENKENNRETRLFLITLARQIDHFLKITDKAYSFTYYDLIRPTPKKTAHMLYILLNYYYYYNLYKENVFKMAGDRINQLEELMGMVDDKRRDNEIRREENKNMKSTIENLMEEVPIARNKYRELEIKRNQQDEEIRKLRDTCKELKEKLEHLEDQKKILRKRVVADDESEELHKQLQQLKSEIAEQKEIEISNATNLNECKESYEKFQKLSKEIEQAQEIIPLRLIKQVQETNKLLTRAVKDDHDLQLKHESLLQEIEDENHTKCSLEEEKQYKKQEFETKQNEHLKLNNAKENVLKQRNTQLLQLQEEEHIFECQLEEQKEIAEYLRENISEILEPYEE
;
A
#
# COMPACT_ATOMS: atom_id res chain seq x y z
N MET A 1 0.91 38.27 -50.91
CA MET A 1 -0.58 38.15 -50.94
C MET A 1 -0.94 36.93 -50.11
N LEU A 2 -2.10 36.89 -49.44
CA LEU A 2 -2.58 35.64 -48.83
C LEU A 2 -2.71 34.58 -49.92
N THR A 3 -2.05 33.45 -49.74
CA THR A 3 -2.19 32.28 -50.61
C THR A 3 -3.49 31.54 -50.28
N LYS A 4 -3.89 30.60 -51.14
CA LYS A 4 -5.04 29.73 -50.86
C LYS A 4 -4.83 28.91 -49.58
N GLU A 5 -3.59 28.48 -49.35
CA GLU A 5 -3.19 27.72 -48.15
C GLU A 5 -3.32 28.56 -46.87
N ASP A 6 -3.01 29.86 -46.93
CA ASP A 6 -3.18 30.78 -45.80
C ASP A 6 -4.66 30.99 -45.45
N VAL A 7 -5.54 31.03 -46.46
CA VAL A 7 -7.00 31.16 -46.26
C VAL A 7 -7.58 29.89 -45.63
N ASP A 8 -7.18 28.72 -46.14
CA ASP A 8 -7.61 27.44 -45.57
C ASP A 8 -7.10 27.27 -44.13
N SER A 9 -5.88 27.74 -43.87
CA SER A 9 -5.27 27.78 -42.54
C SER A 9 -6.00 28.71 -41.58
N TRP A 10 -6.34 29.92 -42.02
CA TRP A 10 -7.16 30.84 -41.23
C TRP A 10 -8.52 30.22 -40.88
N ASN A 11 -9.21 29.63 -41.86
CA ASN A 11 -10.54 29.07 -41.67
C ASN A 11 -10.55 27.85 -40.73
N LYS A 12 -9.46 27.08 -40.69
CA LYS A 12 -9.28 26.00 -39.72
C LYS A 12 -9.07 26.51 -38.29
N LEU A 13 -8.32 27.61 -38.15
CA LEU A 13 -7.96 28.16 -36.84
C LEU A 13 -9.05 29.04 -36.23
N PHE A 14 -9.85 29.71 -37.07
CA PHE A 14 -10.88 30.66 -36.66
C PHE A 14 -12.25 30.25 -37.25
N PRO A 15 -12.90 29.18 -36.71
CA PRO A 15 -14.14 28.64 -37.27
C PRO A 15 -15.29 29.66 -37.23
N ASP A 16 -15.26 30.58 -36.27
CA ASP A 16 -16.27 31.63 -36.09
C ASP A 16 -16.20 32.73 -37.16
N CYS A 17 -15.13 32.79 -37.95
CA CYS A 17 -14.97 33.75 -39.04
C CYS A 17 -14.27 33.12 -40.25
N GLN A 18 -15.09 32.57 -41.17
CA GLN A 18 -14.61 32.02 -42.42
C GLN A 18 -14.35 33.13 -43.46
N ILE A 19 -13.13 33.16 -43.98
CA ILE A 19 -12.69 34.03 -45.06
C ILE A 19 -12.94 33.33 -46.40
N ASN A 20 -13.71 33.98 -47.27
CA ASN A 20 -13.88 33.56 -48.67
C ASN A 20 -13.16 34.52 -49.64
N LYS A 21 -12.95 34.07 -50.88
CA LYS A 21 -12.28 34.86 -51.93
C LYS A 21 -12.98 36.20 -52.21
N THR A 22 -14.31 36.24 -52.10
CA THR A 22 -15.13 37.45 -52.24
C THR A 22 -14.87 38.46 -51.12
N ASN A 23 -14.73 38.00 -49.87
CA ASN A 23 -14.40 38.86 -48.73
C ASN A 23 -13.01 39.50 -48.84
N LEU A 24 -12.05 38.82 -49.47
CA LEU A 24 -10.72 39.39 -49.71
C LEU A 24 -10.68 40.30 -50.92
N SER A 25 -11.49 40.01 -51.94
CA SER A 25 -11.54 40.80 -53.19
C SER A 25 -12.29 42.12 -52.99
N ASN A 26 -13.33 42.11 -52.14
CA ASN A 26 -14.12 43.27 -51.76
C ASN A 26 -14.37 43.23 -50.23
N PRO A 27 -13.37 43.60 -49.41
CA PRO A 27 -13.53 43.55 -47.97
C PRO A 27 -14.58 44.56 -47.50
N THR A 28 -15.43 44.13 -46.57
CA THR A 28 -16.38 45.00 -45.89
C THR A 28 -15.89 45.26 -44.47
N GLU A 29 -16.27 46.40 -43.89
CA GLU A 29 -15.97 46.72 -42.49
C GLU A 29 -16.52 45.63 -41.56
N HIS A 30 -17.72 45.10 -41.85
CA HIS A 30 -18.35 44.04 -41.07
C HIS A 30 -17.50 42.76 -41.06
N PHE A 31 -17.09 42.29 -42.24
CA PHE A 31 -16.19 41.14 -42.39
C PHE A 31 -14.90 41.35 -41.60
N LEU A 32 -14.23 42.48 -41.82
CA LEU A 32 -12.94 42.74 -41.20
C LEU A 32 -13.05 42.86 -39.67
N THR A 33 -14.11 43.51 -39.18
CA THR A 33 -14.38 43.60 -37.74
C THR A 33 -14.57 42.21 -37.13
N ASN A 34 -15.35 41.34 -37.78
CA ASN A 34 -15.57 39.98 -37.29
C ASN A 34 -14.25 39.17 -37.28
N ALA A 35 -13.45 39.25 -38.34
CA ALA A 35 -12.16 38.57 -38.43
C ALA A 35 -11.19 39.01 -37.31
N LEU A 36 -11.10 40.31 -37.03
CA LEU A 36 -10.21 40.86 -36.01
C LEU A 36 -10.70 40.55 -34.58
N VAL A 37 -12.01 40.54 -34.35
CA VAL A 37 -12.57 40.13 -33.04
C VAL A 37 -12.32 38.65 -32.80
N SER A 38 -12.58 37.79 -33.79
CA SER A 38 -12.29 36.35 -33.69
C SER A 38 -10.80 36.10 -33.44
N TYR A 39 -9.92 36.83 -34.12
CA TYR A 39 -8.48 36.77 -33.89
C TYR A 39 -8.12 37.05 -32.42
N LEU A 40 -8.57 38.17 -31.86
CA LEU A 40 -8.23 38.56 -30.49
C LEU A 40 -8.82 37.63 -29.42
N ARG A 41 -10.00 37.06 -29.66
CA ARG A 41 -10.60 36.04 -28.78
C ARG A 41 -9.72 34.79 -28.66
N HIS A 42 -9.08 34.37 -29.74
CA HIS A 42 -8.17 33.21 -29.71
C HIS A 42 -6.84 33.51 -28.98
N PHE A 43 -6.48 34.78 -28.81
CA PHE A 43 -5.42 35.22 -27.90
C PHE A 43 -5.86 35.25 -26.42
N GLY A 44 -7.13 34.94 -26.12
CA GLY A 44 -7.69 34.98 -24.77
C GLY A 44 -8.13 36.38 -24.32
N ILE A 45 -8.24 37.34 -25.25
CA ILE A 45 -8.73 38.68 -24.94
C ILE A 45 -10.25 38.67 -25.03
N ASN A 46 -10.93 38.88 -23.90
CA ASN A 46 -12.38 38.96 -23.85
C ASN A 46 -12.86 40.28 -24.49
N ILE A 47 -13.24 40.18 -25.76
CA ILE A 47 -13.78 41.29 -26.54
C ILE A 47 -15.24 40.99 -26.86
N GLU A 48 -16.12 41.79 -26.25
CA GLU A 48 -17.56 41.79 -26.49
C GLU A 48 -17.94 43.06 -27.28
N PRO A 49 -18.29 42.92 -28.57
CA PRO A 49 -18.78 44.05 -29.34
C PRO A 49 -20.16 44.50 -28.84
N PRO A 50 -20.44 45.81 -28.77
CA PRO A 50 -21.74 46.34 -28.34
C PRO A 50 -22.84 46.17 -29.40
N PHE A 51 -22.58 45.43 -30.47
CA PHE A 51 -23.49 45.17 -31.58
C PHE A 51 -23.41 43.70 -32.01
N ASN A 52 -24.49 43.18 -32.59
CA ASN A 52 -24.51 41.82 -33.09
C ASN A 52 -23.58 41.68 -34.31
N LEU A 53 -22.54 40.86 -34.17
CA LEU A 53 -21.58 40.54 -35.23
C LEU A 53 -22.19 39.78 -36.42
N GLN A 54 -23.44 39.30 -36.33
CA GLN A 54 -24.14 38.59 -37.41
C GLN A 54 -25.20 39.46 -38.12
N ALA A 55 -25.46 40.68 -37.64
CA ALA A 55 -26.41 41.59 -38.28
C ALA A 55 -25.66 42.57 -39.19
N GLU A 56 -26.04 42.64 -40.48
CA GLU A 56 -25.45 43.59 -41.43
C GLU A 56 -25.91 45.05 -41.20
N ASN A 57 -27.02 45.24 -40.48
CA ASN A 57 -27.58 46.56 -40.17
C ASN A 57 -26.90 47.17 -38.93
N LYS A 58 -26.19 48.27 -39.12
CA LYS A 58 -25.47 48.98 -38.04
C LYS A 58 -26.28 50.12 -37.46
N GLU A 59 -26.43 50.13 -36.13
CA GLU A 59 -26.68 51.36 -35.39
C GLU A 59 -25.36 52.14 -35.28
N ASN A 60 -25.31 53.32 -35.91
CA ASN A 60 -24.15 54.21 -35.91
C ASN A 60 -24.07 55.01 -34.59
N ASN A 61 -23.95 54.30 -33.48
CA ASN A 61 -23.94 54.87 -32.14
C ASN A 61 -22.49 55.17 -31.68
N ARG A 62 -22.36 56.06 -30.69
CA ARG A 62 -21.07 56.50 -30.13
C ARG A 62 -20.24 55.31 -29.62
N GLU A 63 -20.89 54.34 -28.99
CA GLU A 63 -20.26 53.14 -28.43
C GLU A 63 -19.65 52.24 -29.51
N THR A 64 -20.38 52.03 -30.63
CA THR A 64 -19.88 51.31 -31.81
C THR A 64 -18.58 51.94 -32.34
N ARG A 65 -18.53 53.28 -32.44
CA ARG A 65 -17.33 53.98 -32.91
C ARG A 65 -16.15 53.85 -31.95
N LEU A 66 -16.39 53.98 -30.64
CA LEU A 66 -15.36 53.81 -29.61
C LEU A 66 -14.80 52.39 -29.60
N PHE A 67 -15.65 51.38 -29.77
CA PHE A 67 -15.26 49.99 -29.90
C PHE A 67 -14.32 49.79 -31.09
N LEU A 68 -14.71 50.24 -32.28
CA LEU A 68 -13.91 50.08 -33.50
C LEU A 68 -12.57 50.83 -33.45
N ILE A 69 -12.53 52.01 -32.81
CA ILE A 69 -11.26 52.73 -32.57
C ILE A 69 -10.35 51.92 -31.65
N THR A 70 -10.90 51.32 -30.60
CA THR A 70 -10.15 50.50 -29.64
C THR A 70 -9.64 49.23 -30.30
N LEU A 71 -10.49 48.57 -31.09
CA LEU A 71 -10.13 47.39 -31.89
C LEU A 71 -8.99 47.71 -32.86
N ALA A 72 -9.09 48.81 -33.61
CA ALA A 72 -8.05 49.23 -34.54
C ALA A 72 -6.71 49.50 -33.84
N ARG A 73 -6.73 50.15 -32.66
CA ARG A 73 -5.51 50.39 -31.86
C ARG A 73 -4.89 49.10 -31.33
N GLN A 74 -5.72 48.16 -30.86
CA GLN A 74 -5.24 46.86 -30.40
C GLN A 74 -4.58 46.10 -31.55
N ILE A 75 -5.24 46.00 -32.70
CA ILE A 75 -4.69 45.31 -33.87
C ILE A 75 -3.42 45.99 -34.37
N ASP A 76 -3.36 47.32 -34.42
CA ASP A 76 -2.14 48.06 -34.75
C ASP A 76 -0.98 47.73 -33.80
N HIS A 77 -1.26 47.57 -32.51
CA HIS A 77 -0.26 47.13 -31.54
C HIS A 77 0.28 45.72 -31.87
N PHE A 78 -0.61 44.76 -32.14
CA PHE A 78 -0.22 43.39 -32.54
C PHE A 78 0.61 43.38 -33.82
N LEU A 79 0.21 44.18 -34.82
CA LEU A 79 0.93 44.30 -36.08
C LEU A 79 2.33 44.87 -35.88
N LYS A 80 2.49 45.88 -35.01
CA LYS A 80 3.79 46.50 -34.69
C LYS A 80 4.76 45.60 -33.94
N ILE A 81 4.28 44.56 -33.28
CA ILE A 81 5.15 43.53 -32.69
C ILE A 81 5.89 42.77 -33.80
N THR A 82 5.21 42.56 -34.94
CA THR A 82 5.74 41.77 -36.07
C THR A 82 6.44 42.66 -37.10
N ASP A 83 5.85 43.81 -37.44
CA ASP A 83 6.39 44.80 -38.36
C ASP A 83 6.14 46.22 -37.85
N LYS A 84 7.20 46.85 -37.33
CA LYS A 84 7.15 48.22 -36.77
C LYS A 84 6.81 49.29 -37.80
N ALA A 85 7.06 49.04 -39.08
CA ALA A 85 6.79 49.99 -40.15
C ALA A 85 5.32 49.91 -40.62
N TYR A 86 4.61 48.83 -40.27
CA TYR A 86 3.20 48.67 -40.61
C TYR A 86 2.32 49.56 -39.73
N SER A 87 1.40 50.29 -40.36
CA SER A 87 0.43 51.14 -39.66
C SER A 87 -1.00 50.74 -40.01
N PHE A 88 -1.77 50.35 -39.01
CA PHE A 88 -3.20 50.10 -39.12
C PHE A 88 -3.98 51.17 -38.37
N THR A 89 -4.90 51.83 -39.05
CA THR A 89 -5.67 52.94 -38.49
C THR A 89 -7.15 52.61 -38.50
N TYR A 90 -7.92 53.39 -37.74
CA TYR A 90 -9.38 53.32 -37.78
C TYR A 90 -9.94 53.44 -39.21
N TYR A 91 -9.31 54.25 -40.07
CA TYR A 91 -9.72 54.39 -41.47
C TYR A 91 -9.61 53.08 -42.26
N ASP A 92 -8.55 52.32 -42.02
CA ASP A 92 -8.31 51.03 -42.68
C ASP A 92 -9.33 49.97 -42.25
N LEU A 93 -9.94 50.12 -41.07
CA LEU A 93 -11.00 49.26 -40.57
C LEU A 93 -12.36 49.60 -41.22
N ILE A 94 -12.73 50.88 -41.27
CA ILE A 94 -14.03 51.32 -41.82
C ILE A 94 -14.07 51.37 -43.36
N ARG A 95 -12.90 51.49 -44.00
CA ARG A 95 -12.75 51.49 -45.46
C ARG A 95 -11.62 50.54 -45.84
N PRO A 96 -11.84 49.23 -45.68
CA PRO A 96 -10.81 48.25 -45.95
C PRO A 96 -10.49 48.19 -47.45
N THR A 97 -9.21 48.01 -47.78
CA THR A 97 -8.75 47.84 -49.16
C THR A 97 -8.21 46.43 -49.37
N PRO A 98 -8.50 45.76 -50.51
CA PRO A 98 -8.15 44.35 -50.72
C PRO A 98 -6.68 44.02 -50.42
N LYS A 99 -5.76 44.86 -50.91
CA LYS A 99 -4.31 44.66 -50.75
C LYS A 99 -3.86 44.79 -49.30
N LYS A 100 -4.33 45.83 -48.59
CA LYS A 100 -3.93 46.10 -47.20
C LYS A 100 -4.57 45.11 -46.24
N THR A 101 -5.84 44.75 -46.46
CA THR A 101 -6.56 43.75 -45.67
C THR A 101 -5.91 42.37 -45.78
N ALA A 102 -5.61 41.90 -46.99
CA ALA A 102 -4.93 40.63 -47.16
C ALA A 102 -3.54 40.66 -46.49
N HIS A 103 -2.74 41.70 -46.71
CA HIS A 103 -1.41 41.75 -46.10
C HIS A 103 -1.44 41.76 -44.57
N MET A 104 -2.35 42.53 -43.96
CA MET A 104 -2.57 42.55 -42.51
C MET A 104 -2.93 41.17 -41.97
N LEU A 105 -3.93 40.49 -42.55
CA LEU A 105 -4.39 39.19 -42.07
C LEU A 105 -3.25 38.15 -42.15
N TYR A 106 -2.40 38.25 -43.16
CA TYR A 106 -1.20 37.40 -43.28
C TYR A 106 -0.21 37.65 -42.13
N ILE A 107 0.10 38.91 -41.83
CA ILE A 107 1.00 39.26 -40.71
C ILE A 107 0.43 38.74 -39.39
N LEU A 108 -0.87 38.93 -39.15
CA LEU A 108 -1.56 38.46 -37.95
C LEU A 108 -1.53 36.93 -37.83
N LEU A 109 -1.77 36.21 -38.93
CA LEU A 109 -1.73 34.75 -38.97
C LEU A 109 -0.33 34.22 -38.62
N ASN A 110 0.73 34.81 -39.20
CA ASN A 110 2.10 34.45 -38.89
C ASN A 110 2.45 34.70 -37.42
N TYR A 111 2.02 35.84 -36.87
CA TYR A 111 2.23 36.13 -35.46
C TYR A 111 1.53 35.13 -34.54
N TYR A 112 0.31 34.69 -34.90
CA TYR A 112 -0.42 33.68 -34.15
C TYR A 112 0.29 32.32 -34.17
N TYR A 113 0.85 31.90 -35.30
CA TYR A 113 1.66 30.68 -35.37
C TYR A 113 2.89 30.76 -34.47
N TYR A 114 3.62 31.87 -34.53
CA TYR A 114 4.77 32.10 -33.66
C TYR A 114 4.36 32.06 -32.17
N TYR A 115 3.28 32.74 -31.81
CA TYR A 115 2.77 32.77 -30.44
C TYR A 115 2.39 31.38 -29.95
N ASN A 116 1.69 30.57 -30.74
CA ASN A 116 1.31 29.22 -30.34
C ASN A 116 2.51 28.29 -30.17
N LEU A 117 3.50 28.35 -31.06
CA LEU A 117 4.74 27.58 -30.92
C LEU A 117 5.50 27.97 -29.64
N TYR A 118 5.60 29.27 -29.36
CA TYR A 118 6.26 29.79 -28.16
C TYR A 118 5.48 29.42 -26.88
N LYS A 119 4.15 29.56 -26.92
CA LYS A 119 3.22 29.18 -25.84
C LYS A 119 3.41 27.71 -25.48
N GLU A 120 3.34 26.80 -26.46
CA GLU A 120 3.52 25.38 -26.19
C GLU A 120 4.89 25.07 -25.56
N ASN A 121 5.97 25.66 -26.06
CA ASN A 121 7.31 25.37 -25.55
C ASN A 121 7.52 25.90 -24.12
N VAL A 122 7.06 27.12 -23.81
CA VAL A 122 7.24 27.72 -22.49
C VAL A 122 6.30 27.11 -21.45
N PHE A 123 5.02 26.88 -21.80
CA PHE A 123 4.08 26.28 -20.86
C PHE A 123 4.38 24.81 -20.57
N LYS A 124 4.93 24.05 -21.53
CA LYS A 124 5.45 22.69 -21.26
C LYS A 124 6.61 22.72 -20.25
N MET A 125 7.60 23.58 -20.46
CA MET A 125 8.74 23.71 -19.52
C MET A 125 8.30 24.13 -18.11
N ALA A 126 7.34 25.05 -18.01
CA ALA A 126 6.79 25.47 -16.71
C ALA A 126 5.99 24.33 -16.05
N GLY A 127 5.17 23.61 -16.82
CA GLY A 127 4.40 22.47 -16.35
C GLY A 127 5.29 21.35 -15.81
N ASP A 128 6.34 20.98 -16.53
CA ASP A 128 7.29 19.95 -16.10
C ASP A 128 7.97 20.33 -14.77
N ARG A 129 8.31 21.61 -14.58
CA ARG A 129 8.90 22.11 -13.33
C ARG A 129 7.91 22.10 -12.16
N ILE A 130 6.64 22.40 -12.42
CA ILE A 130 5.59 22.35 -11.40
C ILE A 130 5.36 20.89 -10.98
N ASN A 131 5.24 19.97 -11.94
CA ASN A 131 5.07 18.54 -11.65
C ASN A 131 6.25 17.98 -10.85
N GLN A 132 7.49 18.34 -11.19
CA GLN A 132 8.69 17.96 -10.42
C GLN A 132 8.64 18.49 -8.97
N LEU A 133 8.13 19.71 -8.77
CA LEU A 133 8.00 20.29 -7.43
C LEU A 133 6.93 19.55 -6.61
N GLU A 134 5.79 19.21 -7.22
CA GLU A 134 4.72 18.44 -6.58
C GLU A 134 5.19 17.03 -6.20
N GLU A 135 5.92 16.34 -7.09
CA GLU A 135 6.52 15.03 -6.80
C GLU A 135 7.51 15.10 -5.64
N LEU A 136 8.41 16.10 -5.64
CA LEU A 136 9.39 16.29 -4.57
C LEU A 136 8.72 16.62 -3.23
N MET A 137 7.65 17.42 -3.24
CA MET A 137 6.87 17.69 -2.04
C MET A 137 6.24 16.41 -1.48
N GLY A 138 5.65 15.58 -2.34
CA GLY A 138 5.10 14.28 -1.94
C GLY A 138 6.15 13.38 -1.28
N MET A 139 7.34 13.28 -1.89
CA MET A 139 8.44 12.50 -1.31
C MET A 139 8.90 13.03 0.06
N VAL A 140 8.93 14.36 0.25
CA VAL A 140 9.30 14.97 1.53
C VAL A 140 8.27 14.64 2.60
N ASP A 141 6.98 14.71 2.28
CA ASP A 141 5.91 14.43 3.23
C ASP A 141 5.86 12.95 3.62
N ASP A 142 6.07 12.03 2.67
CA ASP A 142 6.20 10.60 2.97
C ASP A 142 7.42 10.34 3.87
N LYS A 143 8.56 10.95 3.57
CA LYS A 143 9.75 10.83 4.44
C LYS A 143 9.55 11.42 5.83
N ARG A 144 8.77 12.50 5.97
CA ARG A 144 8.40 13.06 7.27
C ARG A 144 7.54 12.06 8.06
N ARG A 145 6.53 11.48 7.42
CA ARG A 145 5.63 10.48 8.04
C ARG A 145 6.41 9.25 8.53
N ASP A 146 7.28 8.70 7.69
CA ASP A 146 8.16 7.57 8.05
C ASP A 146 9.04 7.90 9.27
N ASN A 147 9.56 9.13 9.34
CA ASN A 147 10.43 9.55 10.43
C ASN A 147 9.66 9.75 11.74
N GLU A 148 8.41 10.22 11.67
CA GLU A 148 7.50 10.31 12.81
C GLU A 148 7.21 8.93 13.40
N ILE A 149 6.90 7.94 12.55
CA ILE A 149 6.67 6.54 12.95
C ILE A 149 7.92 5.99 13.65
N ARG A 150 9.10 6.12 13.03
CA ARG A 150 10.36 5.66 13.63
C ARG A 150 10.72 6.35 14.93
N ARG A 151 10.31 7.62 15.11
CA ARG A 151 10.50 8.32 16.39
C ARG A 151 9.64 7.70 17.47
N GLU A 152 8.39 7.37 17.17
CA GLU A 152 7.48 6.76 18.12
C GLU A 152 7.90 5.34 18.49
N GLU A 153 8.30 4.53 17.51
CA GLU A 153 8.91 3.21 17.73
C GLU A 153 10.13 3.29 18.65
N ASN A 154 11.02 4.26 18.42
CA ASN A 154 12.19 4.47 19.27
C ASN A 154 11.84 4.90 20.69
N LYS A 155 10.79 5.73 20.88
CA LYS A 155 10.32 6.09 22.22
C LYS A 155 9.77 4.87 22.95
N ASN A 156 8.96 4.06 22.27
CA ASN A 156 8.42 2.82 22.83
C ASN A 156 9.55 1.87 23.22
N MET A 157 10.53 1.67 22.34
CA MET A 157 11.66 0.79 22.63
C MET A 157 12.51 1.30 23.80
N LYS A 158 12.73 2.61 23.93
CA LYS A 158 13.39 3.20 25.10
C LYS A 158 12.63 2.93 26.39
N SER A 159 11.32 3.14 26.39
CA SER A 159 10.45 2.84 27.54
C SER A 159 10.51 1.36 27.92
N THR A 160 10.47 0.45 26.94
CA THR A 160 10.63 -0.99 27.20
C THR A 160 12.00 -1.32 27.80
N ILE A 161 13.08 -0.70 27.30
CA ILE A 161 14.42 -0.90 27.85
C ILE A 161 14.48 -0.40 29.30
N GLU A 162 13.93 0.77 29.61
CA GLU A 162 13.87 1.32 30.97
C GLU A 162 13.11 0.38 31.92
N ASN A 163 11.93 -0.11 31.52
CA ASN A 163 11.16 -1.07 32.31
C ASN A 163 11.94 -2.38 32.56
N LEU A 164 12.56 -2.93 31.52
CA LEU A 164 13.38 -4.15 31.67
C LEU A 164 14.61 -3.90 32.55
N MET A 165 15.21 -2.72 32.49
CA MET A 165 16.32 -2.34 33.38
C MET A 165 15.89 -2.26 34.84
N GLU A 166 14.62 -1.94 35.14
CA GLU A 166 14.07 -1.97 36.50
C GLU A 166 13.68 -3.39 36.94
N GLU A 167 13.14 -4.22 36.04
CA GLU A 167 12.72 -5.59 36.35
C GLU A 167 13.89 -6.55 36.59
N VAL A 168 14.99 -6.40 35.86
CA VAL A 168 16.17 -7.29 35.97
C VAL A 168 16.74 -7.33 37.40
N PRO A 169 16.99 -6.19 38.07
CA PRO A 169 17.42 -6.17 39.47
C PRO A 169 16.45 -6.87 40.41
N ILE A 170 15.14 -6.66 40.23
CA ILE A 170 14.09 -7.26 41.07
C ILE A 170 14.11 -8.78 40.91
N ALA A 171 14.14 -9.27 39.67
CA ALA A 171 14.24 -10.70 39.37
C ALA A 171 15.53 -11.30 39.94
N ARG A 172 16.65 -10.59 39.85
CA ARG A 172 17.95 -11.03 40.39
C ARG A 172 17.93 -11.12 41.92
N ASN A 173 17.29 -10.16 42.60
CA ASN A 173 17.13 -10.21 44.05
C ASN A 173 16.23 -11.38 44.47
N LYS A 174 15.11 -11.59 43.77
CA LYS A 174 14.20 -12.72 44.04
C LYS A 174 14.89 -14.06 43.83
N TYR A 175 15.72 -14.18 42.79
CA TYR A 175 16.55 -15.37 42.58
C TYR A 175 17.50 -15.61 43.76
N ARG A 176 18.19 -14.56 44.22
CA ARG A 176 19.10 -14.64 45.36
C ARG A 176 18.40 -15.08 46.65
N GLU A 177 17.20 -14.57 46.90
CA GLU A 177 16.38 -14.99 48.06
C GLU A 177 15.97 -16.48 47.97
N LEU A 178 15.57 -16.92 46.79
CA LEU A 178 15.23 -18.33 46.55
C LEU A 178 16.45 -19.23 46.70
N GLU A 179 17.62 -18.80 46.26
CA GLU A 179 18.88 -19.53 46.43
C GLU A 179 19.26 -19.67 47.91
N ILE A 180 19.09 -18.60 48.71
CA ILE A 180 19.28 -18.67 50.17
C ILE A 180 18.31 -19.68 50.80
N LYS A 181 17.02 -19.63 50.46
CA LYS A 181 16.01 -20.57 50.97
C LYS A 181 16.32 -22.02 50.58
N ARG A 182 16.76 -22.24 49.35
CA ARG A 182 17.16 -23.57 48.86
C ARG A 182 18.34 -24.10 49.69
N ASN A 183 19.35 -23.27 49.94
CA ASN A 183 20.50 -23.67 50.76
C ASN A 183 20.09 -24.00 52.20
N GLN A 184 19.16 -23.24 52.78
CA GLN A 184 18.60 -23.54 54.12
C GLN A 184 17.87 -24.88 54.15
N GLN A 185 17.04 -25.17 53.14
CA GLN A 185 16.35 -26.46 53.02
C GLN A 185 17.33 -27.63 52.82
N ASP A 186 18.35 -27.45 51.98
CA ASP A 186 19.40 -28.46 51.79
C ASP A 186 20.12 -28.78 53.12
N GLU A 187 20.31 -27.78 53.99
CA GLU A 187 20.92 -27.95 55.30
C GLU A 187 19.98 -28.61 56.33
N GLU A 188 18.68 -28.29 56.30
CA GLU A 188 17.66 -29.02 57.09
C GLU A 188 17.56 -30.49 56.68
N ILE A 189 17.59 -30.78 55.38
CA ILE A 189 17.60 -32.16 54.86
C ILE A 189 18.83 -32.92 55.36
N ARG A 190 20.00 -32.28 55.41
CA ARG A 190 21.21 -32.89 56.00
C ARG A 190 21.02 -33.24 57.46
N LYS A 191 20.52 -32.29 58.28
CA LYS A 191 20.25 -32.53 59.70
C LYS A 191 19.27 -33.68 59.91
N LEU A 192 18.18 -33.71 59.14
CA LEU A 192 17.20 -34.81 59.20
C LEU A 192 17.85 -36.15 58.83
N ARG A 193 18.67 -36.18 57.78
CA ARG A 193 19.39 -37.39 57.37
C ARG A 193 20.31 -37.92 58.48
N ASP A 194 20.99 -37.03 59.19
CA ASP A 194 21.86 -37.42 60.31
C ASP A 194 21.04 -37.96 61.50
N THR A 195 19.92 -37.30 61.86
CA THR A 195 19.02 -37.82 62.90
C THR A 195 18.41 -39.18 62.55
N CYS A 196 18.06 -39.41 61.27
CA CYS A 196 17.58 -40.71 60.81
C CYS A 196 18.65 -41.81 60.95
N LYS A 197 19.93 -41.50 60.73
CA LYS A 197 21.02 -42.46 60.96
C LYS A 197 21.14 -42.80 62.44
N GLU A 198 21.14 -41.80 63.32
CA GLU A 198 21.20 -42.03 64.77
C GLU A 198 20.02 -42.88 65.29
N LEU A 199 18.80 -42.61 64.80
CA LEU A 199 17.62 -43.40 65.15
C LEU A 199 17.73 -44.83 64.65
N LYS A 200 18.30 -45.05 63.46
CA LYS A 200 18.52 -46.38 62.91
C LYS A 200 19.51 -47.18 63.77
N GLU A 201 20.61 -46.55 64.18
CA GLU A 201 21.59 -47.17 65.09
C GLU A 201 20.97 -47.54 66.45
N LYS A 202 20.12 -46.66 67.02
CA LYS A 202 19.36 -46.96 68.24
C LYS A 202 18.41 -48.14 68.06
N LEU A 203 17.76 -48.24 66.91
CA LEU A 203 16.82 -49.32 66.60
C LEU A 203 17.56 -50.65 66.48
N GLU A 204 18.70 -50.69 65.78
CA GLU A 204 19.57 -51.87 65.70
C GLU A 204 20.05 -52.30 67.10
N HIS A 205 20.45 -51.35 67.95
CA HIS A 205 20.85 -51.66 69.33
C HIS A 205 19.71 -52.27 70.16
N LEU A 206 18.48 -51.74 70.04
CA LEU A 206 17.30 -52.28 70.72
C LEU A 206 16.90 -53.67 70.18
N GLU A 207 17.04 -53.91 68.88
CA GLU A 207 16.82 -55.23 68.29
C GLU A 207 17.81 -56.27 68.82
N ASP A 208 19.07 -55.89 69.01
CA ASP A 208 20.08 -56.77 69.60
C ASP A 208 19.80 -57.04 71.08
N GLN A 209 19.38 -56.02 71.85
CA GLN A 209 18.90 -56.22 73.23
C GLN A 209 17.69 -57.17 73.28
N LYS A 210 16.74 -57.03 72.35
CA LYS A 210 15.58 -57.92 72.22
C LYS A 210 16.01 -59.36 71.90
N LYS A 211 16.99 -59.57 71.02
CA LYS A 211 17.55 -60.90 70.71
C LYS A 211 18.24 -61.52 71.93
N ILE A 212 18.95 -60.72 72.74
CA ILE A 212 19.60 -61.18 73.97
C ILE A 212 18.55 -61.59 75.01
N LEU A 213 17.49 -60.79 75.20
CA LEU A 213 16.39 -61.12 76.12
C LEU A 213 15.61 -62.36 75.68
N ARG A 214 15.37 -62.54 74.37
CA ARG A 214 14.76 -63.76 73.81
C ARG A 214 15.60 -65.03 74.04
N LYS A 215 16.92 -64.92 74.24
CA LYS A 215 17.80 -66.06 74.53
C LYS A 215 17.88 -66.42 76.02
N ARG A 216 17.28 -65.63 76.91
CA ARG A 216 17.35 -65.82 78.37
C ARG A 216 16.08 -66.40 79.00
N VAL A 217 15.10 -66.77 78.18
CA VAL A 217 13.84 -67.38 78.65
C VAL A 217 13.59 -68.65 77.86
N VAL A 218 13.86 -69.80 78.48
CA VAL A 218 13.07 -71.04 78.30
C VAL A 218 13.01 -71.79 79.64
N ALA A 219 11.78 -72.02 80.10
CA ALA A 219 11.34 -73.26 80.71
C ALA A 219 9.87 -73.43 80.29
N ASP A 220 9.68 -74.09 79.15
CA ASP A 220 8.40 -74.47 78.55
C ASP A 220 7.94 -75.80 79.15
N ASP A 221 7.30 -75.75 80.33
CA ASP A 221 6.48 -76.88 80.81
C ASP A 221 5.04 -76.44 81.16
N GLU A 222 4.76 -75.13 81.30
CA GLU A 222 3.41 -74.59 81.47
C GLU A 222 2.78 -74.08 80.15
N SER A 223 3.55 -73.94 79.07
CA SER A 223 3.07 -73.50 77.75
C SER A 223 2.36 -74.61 76.97
N GLU A 224 2.75 -75.88 77.14
CA GLU A 224 2.11 -77.01 76.46
C GLU A 224 0.72 -77.36 77.05
N GLU A 225 0.52 -77.18 78.36
CA GLU A 225 -0.78 -77.35 79.03
C GLU A 225 -1.77 -76.25 78.60
N LEU A 226 -1.28 -75.00 78.48
CA LEU A 226 -2.02 -73.85 77.94
C LEU A 226 -2.34 -74.02 76.44
N HIS A 227 -1.50 -74.73 75.68
CA HIS A 227 -1.75 -75.03 74.27
C HIS A 227 -2.89 -76.06 74.07
N LYS A 228 -3.02 -77.04 74.99
CA LYS A 228 -4.16 -77.99 75.01
C LYS A 228 -5.46 -77.32 75.40
N GLN A 229 -5.44 -76.42 76.40
CA GLN A 229 -6.62 -75.64 76.78
C GLN A 229 -7.03 -74.63 75.69
N LEU A 230 -6.06 -74.05 74.96
CA LEU A 230 -6.30 -73.21 73.78
C LEU A 230 -6.88 -73.97 72.59
N GLN A 231 -6.61 -75.28 72.43
CA GLN A 231 -7.20 -76.08 71.35
C GLN A 231 -8.66 -76.47 71.65
N GLN A 232 -9.02 -76.77 72.91
CA GLN A 232 -10.42 -77.00 73.31
C GLN A 232 -11.28 -75.73 73.23
N LEU A 233 -10.73 -74.58 73.64
CA LEU A 233 -11.39 -73.28 73.46
C LEU A 233 -11.51 -72.91 71.97
N LYS A 234 -10.54 -73.28 71.12
CA LYS A 234 -10.62 -73.05 69.67
C LYS A 234 -11.69 -73.90 68.97
N SER A 235 -12.01 -75.11 69.45
CA SER A 235 -13.11 -75.92 68.90
C SER A 235 -14.49 -75.40 69.31
N GLU A 236 -14.66 -74.93 70.55
CA GLU A 236 -15.92 -74.33 71.02
C GLU A 236 -16.16 -72.93 70.41
N ILE A 237 -15.10 -72.16 70.18
CA ILE A 237 -15.14 -70.87 69.47
C ILE A 237 -15.47 -71.07 67.97
N ALA A 238 -15.10 -72.19 67.35
CA ALA A 238 -15.38 -72.44 65.93
C ALA A 238 -16.87 -72.76 65.68
N GLU A 239 -17.50 -73.57 66.54
CA GLU A 239 -18.95 -73.87 66.48
C GLU A 239 -19.81 -72.65 66.83
N GLN A 240 -19.38 -71.79 67.78
CA GLN A 240 -20.07 -70.53 68.06
C GLN A 240 -19.82 -69.46 66.99
N LYS A 241 -18.62 -69.40 66.37
CA LYS A 241 -18.32 -68.48 65.26
C LYS A 241 -19.13 -68.78 64.00
N GLU A 242 -19.45 -70.02 63.68
CA GLU A 242 -20.20 -70.30 62.44
C GLU A 242 -21.66 -69.83 62.51
N ILE A 243 -22.26 -69.85 63.72
CA ILE A 243 -23.60 -69.34 64.01
C ILE A 243 -23.60 -67.81 64.23
N GLU A 244 -22.52 -67.24 64.77
CA GLU A 244 -22.33 -65.80 64.96
C GLU A 244 -21.93 -65.07 63.66
N ILE A 245 -21.11 -65.66 62.78
CA ILE A 245 -20.69 -65.06 61.50
C ILE A 245 -21.87 -64.90 60.53
N SER A 246 -22.89 -65.75 60.58
CA SER A 246 -24.09 -65.65 59.74
C SER A 246 -25.06 -64.54 60.19
N ASN A 247 -25.15 -64.26 61.50
CA ASN A 247 -26.08 -63.27 62.07
C ASN A 247 -25.42 -61.92 62.45
N ALA A 248 -24.10 -61.88 62.69
CA ALA A 248 -23.36 -60.66 63.03
C ALA A 248 -22.83 -59.91 61.80
N THR A 249 -22.55 -60.55 60.66
CA THR A 249 -22.12 -59.85 59.43
C THR A 249 -23.20 -58.90 58.91
N ASN A 250 -24.46 -59.30 58.92
CA ASN A 250 -25.57 -58.47 58.43
C ASN A 250 -26.05 -57.38 59.41
N LEU A 251 -25.80 -57.52 60.72
CA LEU A 251 -26.24 -56.54 61.73
C LEU A 251 -25.10 -55.59 62.19
N ASN A 252 -23.84 -56.04 62.15
CA ASN A 252 -22.69 -55.28 62.63
C ASN A 252 -22.08 -54.37 61.55
N GLU A 253 -22.20 -54.69 60.25
CA GLU A 253 -21.85 -53.74 59.17
C GLU A 253 -22.73 -52.49 59.19
N CYS A 254 -24.01 -52.66 59.51
CA CYS A 254 -24.97 -51.55 59.57
C CYS A 254 -24.81 -50.68 60.84
N LYS A 255 -24.41 -51.29 61.97
CA LYS A 255 -24.11 -50.57 63.23
C LYS A 255 -22.73 -49.92 63.26
N GLU A 256 -21.69 -50.57 62.73
CA GLU A 256 -20.35 -49.96 62.64
C GLU A 256 -20.32 -48.80 61.66
N SER A 257 -21.07 -48.85 60.56
CA SER A 257 -21.19 -47.71 59.62
C SER A 257 -21.88 -46.51 60.29
N TYR A 258 -22.92 -46.76 61.09
CA TYR A 258 -23.65 -45.72 61.82
C TYR A 258 -22.85 -45.11 62.98
N GLU A 259 -22.10 -45.92 63.75
CA GLU A 259 -21.22 -45.44 64.82
C GLU A 259 -19.95 -44.75 64.28
N LYS A 260 -19.40 -45.19 63.15
CA LYS A 260 -18.32 -44.48 62.44
C LYS A 260 -18.80 -43.13 61.91
N PHE A 261 -20.03 -43.04 61.38
CA PHE A 261 -20.62 -41.76 60.97
C PHE A 261 -20.89 -40.80 62.15
N GLN A 262 -21.34 -41.29 63.30
CA GLN A 262 -21.49 -40.45 64.50
C GLN A 262 -20.15 -39.99 65.10
N LYS A 263 -19.10 -40.84 65.07
CA LYS A 263 -17.74 -40.44 65.47
C LYS A 263 -17.11 -39.45 64.48
N LEU A 264 -17.27 -39.66 63.18
CA LEU A 264 -16.84 -38.68 62.16
C LEU A 264 -17.58 -37.35 62.28
N SER A 265 -18.88 -37.36 62.60
CA SER A 265 -19.64 -36.12 62.80
C SER A 265 -19.15 -35.33 64.02
N LYS A 266 -18.79 -36.01 65.12
CA LYS A 266 -18.16 -35.39 66.28
C LYS A 266 -16.71 -34.96 66.04
N GLU A 267 -15.94 -35.70 65.26
CA GLU A 267 -14.58 -35.31 64.84
C GLU A 267 -14.60 -34.15 63.83
N ILE A 268 -15.63 -34.01 62.99
CA ILE A 268 -15.84 -32.85 62.11
C ILE A 268 -16.22 -31.60 62.90
N GLU A 269 -17.05 -31.72 63.95
CA GLU A 269 -17.33 -30.62 64.88
C GLU A 269 -16.09 -30.20 65.69
N GLN A 270 -15.26 -31.17 66.12
CA GLN A 270 -13.97 -30.89 66.76
C GLN A 270 -12.89 -30.38 65.77
N ALA A 271 -12.92 -30.79 64.50
CA ALA A 271 -12.07 -30.25 63.45
C ALA A 271 -12.49 -28.85 63.01
N GLN A 272 -13.77 -28.48 63.10
CA GLN A 272 -14.21 -27.09 62.93
C GLN A 272 -13.68 -26.16 64.04
N GLU A 273 -13.40 -26.68 65.23
CA GLU A 273 -12.72 -25.95 66.32
C GLU A 273 -11.18 -25.86 66.12
N ILE A 274 -10.57 -26.81 65.42
CA ILE A 274 -9.11 -26.91 65.23
C ILE A 274 -8.63 -26.36 63.89
N ILE A 275 -9.47 -26.36 62.84
CA ILE A 275 -9.14 -25.76 61.55
C ILE A 275 -9.13 -24.24 61.75
N PRO A 276 -7.96 -23.57 61.63
CA PRO A 276 -7.91 -22.13 61.79
C PRO A 276 -8.80 -21.50 60.72
N LEU A 277 -9.64 -20.53 61.09
CA LEU A 277 -10.42 -19.70 60.15
C LEU A 277 -9.56 -19.17 58.98
N ARG A 278 -8.25 -19.06 59.19
CA ARG A 278 -7.24 -18.74 58.18
C ARG A 278 -7.14 -19.76 57.04
N LEU A 279 -7.22 -21.07 57.30
CA LEU A 279 -7.14 -22.12 56.27
C LEU A 279 -8.44 -22.18 55.45
N ILE A 280 -9.60 -21.99 56.10
CA ILE A 280 -10.89 -21.88 55.39
C ILE A 280 -10.90 -20.62 54.52
N LYS A 281 -10.41 -19.49 55.04
CA LYS A 281 -10.24 -18.26 54.25
C LYS A 281 -9.26 -18.44 53.09
N GLN A 282 -8.14 -19.14 53.30
CA GLN A 282 -7.18 -19.46 52.24
C GLN A 282 -7.78 -20.36 51.16
N VAL A 283 -8.57 -21.37 51.53
CA VAL A 283 -9.28 -22.22 50.57
C VAL A 283 -10.35 -21.41 49.81
N GLN A 284 -11.06 -20.50 50.48
CA GLN A 284 -12.00 -19.59 49.81
C GLN A 284 -11.29 -18.58 48.89
N GLU A 285 -10.11 -18.09 49.27
CA GLU A 285 -9.27 -17.22 48.46
C GLU A 285 -8.69 -17.96 47.25
N THR A 286 -8.17 -19.17 47.42
CA THR A 286 -7.71 -20.00 46.29
C THR A 286 -8.86 -20.38 45.37
N ASN A 287 -10.06 -20.63 45.89
CA ASN A 287 -11.22 -20.88 45.04
C ASN A 287 -11.67 -19.63 44.28
N LYS A 288 -11.60 -18.44 44.91
CA LYS A 288 -11.80 -17.15 44.21
C LYS A 288 -10.74 -16.90 43.13
N LEU A 289 -9.48 -17.21 43.41
CA LEU A 289 -8.38 -17.11 42.45
C LEU A 289 -8.56 -18.11 41.30
N LEU A 290 -9.00 -19.34 41.59
CA LEU A 290 -9.33 -20.33 40.58
C LEU A 290 -10.50 -19.86 39.71
N THR A 291 -11.55 -19.29 40.31
CA THR A 291 -12.69 -18.75 39.56
C THR A 291 -12.28 -17.57 38.66
N ARG A 292 -11.34 -16.73 39.11
CA ARG A 292 -10.76 -15.67 38.27
C ARG A 292 -9.90 -16.25 37.15
N ALA A 293 -9.02 -17.20 37.44
CA ALA A 293 -8.20 -17.86 36.43
C ALA A 293 -9.04 -18.56 35.36
N VAL A 294 -10.17 -19.18 35.73
CA VAL A 294 -11.12 -19.78 34.78
C VAL A 294 -11.82 -18.72 33.92
N LYS A 295 -12.16 -17.55 34.49
CA LYS A 295 -12.68 -16.42 33.71
C LYS A 295 -11.63 -15.85 32.77
N ASP A 296 -10.41 -15.65 33.25
CA ASP A 296 -9.30 -15.13 32.45
C ASP A 296 -8.96 -16.09 31.29
N ASP A 297 -9.00 -17.41 31.53
CA ASP A 297 -8.83 -18.44 30.50
C ASP A 297 -9.96 -18.39 29.46
N HIS A 298 -11.22 -18.20 29.90
CA HIS A 298 -12.35 -18.03 28.99
C HIS A 298 -12.25 -16.75 28.15
N ASP A 299 -11.85 -15.62 28.75
CA ASP A 299 -11.65 -14.36 28.04
C ASP A 299 -10.48 -14.45 27.03
N LEU A 300 -9.43 -15.19 27.38
CA LEU A 300 -8.32 -15.49 26.46
C LEU A 300 -8.76 -16.41 25.31
N GLN A 301 -9.63 -17.39 25.55
CA GLN A 301 -10.20 -18.24 24.50
C GLN A 301 -11.06 -17.42 23.53
N LEU A 302 -11.93 -16.54 24.03
CA LEU A 302 -12.72 -15.64 23.18
C LEU A 302 -11.83 -14.72 22.34
N LYS A 303 -10.74 -14.21 22.94
CA LYS A 303 -9.78 -13.38 22.22
C LYS A 303 -9.00 -14.17 21.17
N HIS A 304 -8.67 -15.43 21.46
CA HIS A 304 -8.02 -16.33 20.51
C HIS A 304 -8.95 -16.66 19.32
N GLU A 305 -10.23 -16.95 19.56
CA GLU A 305 -11.23 -17.14 18.50
C GLU A 305 -11.39 -15.88 17.63
N SER A 306 -11.44 -14.70 18.25
CA SER A 306 -11.49 -13.43 17.51
C SER A 306 -10.25 -13.22 16.62
N LEU A 307 -9.05 -13.56 17.11
CA LEU A 307 -7.81 -13.45 16.34
C LEU A 307 -7.76 -14.46 15.20
N LEU A 308 -8.29 -15.68 15.39
CA LEU A 308 -8.41 -16.66 14.31
C LEU A 308 -9.33 -16.15 13.19
N GLN A 309 -10.45 -15.51 13.55
CA GLN A 309 -11.36 -14.89 12.60
C GLN A 309 -10.67 -13.77 11.80
N GLU A 310 -9.91 -12.89 12.47
CA GLU A 310 -9.13 -11.83 11.81
C GLU A 310 -8.08 -12.41 10.85
N ILE A 311 -7.40 -13.50 11.24
CA ILE A 311 -6.42 -14.18 10.37
C ILE A 311 -7.11 -14.78 9.13
N GLU A 312 -8.31 -15.34 9.27
CA GLU A 312 -9.08 -15.84 8.12
C GLU A 312 -9.47 -14.70 7.16
N ASP A 313 -9.94 -13.57 7.69
CA ASP A 313 -10.31 -12.39 6.91
C ASP A 313 -9.08 -11.76 6.19
N GLU A 314 -7.93 -11.69 6.86
CA GLU A 314 -6.66 -11.25 6.27
C GLU A 314 -6.18 -12.21 5.17
N ASN A 315 -6.33 -13.52 5.36
CA ASN A 315 -6.00 -14.49 4.32
C ASN A 315 -6.92 -14.38 3.11
N HIS A 316 -8.22 -14.12 3.32
CA HIS A 316 -9.16 -13.91 2.22
C HIS A 316 -8.83 -12.65 1.41
N THR A 317 -8.52 -11.54 2.09
CA THR A 317 -8.08 -10.31 1.42
C THR A 317 -6.75 -10.51 0.68
N LYS A 318 -5.80 -11.25 1.25
CA LYS A 318 -4.55 -11.61 0.57
C LYS A 318 -4.78 -12.42 -0.71
N CYS A 319 -5.64 -13.43 -0.68
CA CYS A 319 -5.99 -14.22 -1.87
C CYS A 319 -6.59 -13.33 -2.96
N SER A 320 -7.52 -12.43 -2.61
CA SER A 320 -8.13 -11.50 -3.57
C SER A 320 -7.09 -10.56 -4.22
N LEU A 321 -6.14 -10.05 -3.44
CA LEU A 321 -5.04 -9.22 -3.95
C LEU A 321 -4.08 -10.01 -4.87
N GLU A 322 -3.84 -11.29 -4.58
CA GLU A 322 -3.03 -12.16 -5.45
C GLU A 322 -3.73 -12.44 -6.79
N GLU A 323 -5.05 -12.63 -6.80
CA GLU A 323 -5.84 -12.76 -8.02
C GLU A 323 -5.80 -11.48 -8.86
N GLU A 324 -5.99 -10.30 -8.23
CA GLU A 324 -5.91 -9.01 -8.92
C GLU A 324 -4.52 -8.78 -9.53
N LYS A 325 -3.46 -9.13 -8.80
CA LYS A 325 -2.08 -9.06 -9.28
C LYS A 325 -1.86 -9.97 -10.49
N GLN A 326 -2.37 -11.20 -10.48
CA GLN A 326 -2.27 -12.09 -11.64
C GLN A 326 -3.01 -11.54 -12.85
N TYR A 327 -4.22 -11.02 -12.64
CA TYR A 327 -5.01 -10.39 -13.70
C TYR A 327 -4.25 -9.21 -14.34
N LYS A 328 -3.70 -8.30 -13.52
CA LYS A 328 -2.92 -7.16 -14.00
C LYS A 328 -1.64 -7.57 -14.73
N LYS A 329 -0.99 -8.65 -14.29
CA LYS A 329 0.17 -9.21 -14.99
C LYS A 329 -0.20 -9.71 -16.38
N GLN A 330 -1.30 -10.46 -16.51
CA GLN A 330 -1.80 -10.92 -17.81
C GLN A 330 -2.18 -9.75 -18.72
N GLU A 331 -2.85 -8.73 -18.18
CA GLU A 331 -3.20 -7.51 -18.92
C GLU A 331 -1.94 -6.83 -19.51
N PHE A 332 -0.87 -6.73 -18.71
CA PHE A 332 0.41 -6.16 -19.12
C PHE A 332 1.10 -7.00 -20.21
N GLU A 333 1.17 -8.32 -20.04
CA GLU A 333 1.75 -9.22 -21.04
C GLU A 333 1.01 -9.13 -22.38
N THR A 334 -0.32 -8.99 -22.33
CA THR A 334 -1.15 -8.85 -23.53
C THR A 334 -0.84 -7.54 -24.27
N LYS A 335 -0.79 -6.41 -23.54
CA LYS A 335 -0.41 -5.09 -24.08
C LYS A 335 1.01 -5.09 -24.65
N GLN A 336 1.96 -5.74 -23.97
CA GLN A 336 3.33 -5.86 -24.45
C GLN A 336 3.41 -6.62 -25.78
N ASN A 337 2.68 -7.73 -25.89
CA ASN A 337 2.61 -8.52 -27.13
C ASN A 337 1.95 -7.74 -28.27
N GLU A 338 0.91 -6.94 -28.00
CA GLU A 338 0.30 -6.05 -28.99
C GLU A 338 1.28 -4.99 -29.48
N HIS A 339 2.02 -4.34 -28.57
CA HIS A 339 3.06 -3.39 -28.92
C HIS A 339 4.17 -4.02 -29.77
N LEU A 340 4.59 -5.25 -29.43
CA LEU A 340 5.59 -5.97 -30.21
C LEU A 340 5.10 -6.25 -31.63
N LYS A 341 3.85 -6.72 -31.79
CA LYS A 341 3.22 -6.93 -33.10
C LYS A 341 3.15 -5.65 -33.92
N LEU A 342 2.76 -4.53 -33.29
CA LEU A 342 2.69 -3.23 -33.94
C LEU A 342 4.08 -2.75 -34.40
N ASN A 343 5.11 -2.92 -33.57
CA ASN A 343 6.48 -2.58 -33.95
C ASN A 343 6.99 -3.42 -35.12
N ASN A 344 6.77 -4.74 -35.09
CA ASN A 344 7.14 -5.61 -36.20
C ASN A 344 6.42 -5.21 -37.50
N ALA A 345 5.15 -4.83 -37.42
CA ALA A 345 4.41 -4.32 -38.58
C ALA A 345 5.02 -3.02 -39.12
N LYS A 346 5.36 -2.07 -38.25
CA LYS A 346 6.04 -0.82 -38.64
C LYS A 346 7.40 -1.07 -39.26
N GLU A 347 8.18 -2.00 -38.71
CA GLU A 347 9.50 -2.35 -39.23
C GLU A 347 9.41 -2.96 -40.64
N ASN A 348 8.40 -3.80 -40.89
CA ASN A 348 8.14 -4.35 -42.22
C ASN A 348 7.75 -3.27 -43.23
N VAL A 349 6.92 -2.30 -42.84
CA VAL A 349 6.57 -1.15 -43.69
C VAL A 349 7.80 -0.29 -43.99
N LEU A 350 8.68 -0.07 -43.01
CA LEU A 350 9.94 0.65 -43.21
C LEU A 350 10.86 -0.08 -44.20
N LYS A 351 10.98 -1.41 -44.06
CA LYS A 351 11.76 -2.23 -45.00
C LYS A 351 11.22 -2.10 -46.43
N GLN A 352 9.91 -2.21 -46.62
CA GLN A 352 9.28 -2.02 -47.92
C GLN A 352 9.53 -0.63 -48.50
N ARG A 353 9.39 0.43 -47.70
CA ARG A 353 9.68 1.80 -48.15
C ARG A 353 11.13 2.01 -48.51
N ASN A 354 12.07 1.43 -47.76
CA ASN A 354 13.50 1.50 -48.09
C ASN A 354 13.81 0.81 -49.42
N THR A 355 13.19 -0.35 -49.70
CA THR A 355 13.32 -1.02 -51.00
C THR A 355 12.79 -0.15 -52.13
N GLN A 356 11.61 0.48 -51.96
CA GLN A 356 11.05 1.41 -52.95
C GLN A 356 11.95 2.63 -53.17
N LEU A 357 12.53 3.17 -52.10
CA LEU A 357 13.41 4.32 -52.18
C LEU A 357 14.70 4.00 -52.95
N LEU A 358 15.28 2.82 -52.73
CA LEU A 358 16.43 2.34 -53.51
C LEU A 358 16.09 2.19 -54.99
N GLN A 359 14.92 1.64 -55.33
CA GLN A 359 14.46 1.54 -56.72
C GLN A 359 14.31 2.92 -57.37
N LEU A 360 13.71 3.88 -56.66
CA LEU A 360 13.58 5.25 -57.16
C LEU A 360 14.94 5.94 -57.35
N GLN A 361 15.91 5.69 -56.48
CA GLN A 361 17.28 6.21 -56.63
C GLN A 361 18.00 5.62 -57.84
N GLU A 362 17.80 4.32 -58.12
CA GLU A 362 18.32 3.69 -59.33
C GLU A 362 17.67 4.28 -60.59
N GLU A 363 16.35 4.49 -60.58
CA GLU A 363 15.64 5.16 -61.68
C GLU A 363 16.11 6.60 -61.88
N GLU A 364 16.27 7.37 -60.81
CA GLU A 364 16.78 8.75 -60.83
C GLU A 364 18.18 8.79 -61.46
N HIS A 365 19.08 7.90 -61.05
CA HIS A 365 20.41 7.80 -61.64
C HIS A 365 20.36 7.46 -63.14
N ILE A 366 19.47 6.56 -63.57
CA ILE A 366 19.30 6.24 -65.00
C ILE A 366 18.84 7.49 -65.77
N PHE A 367 17.88 8.24 -65.22
CA PHE A 367 17.42 9.48 -65.84
C PHE A 367 18.51 10.56 -65.89
N GLU A 368 19.34 10.69 -64.85
CA GLU A 368 20.48 11.61 -64.85
C GLU A 368 21.48 11.25 -65.97
N CYS A 369 21.82 9.97 -66.15
CA CYS A 369 22.67 9.54 -67.26
C CYS A 369 22.08 9.88 -68.63
N GLN A 370 20.78 9.60 -68.84
CA GLN A 370 20.11 9.92 -70.10
C GLN A 370 20.05 11.44 -70.36
N LEU A 371 19.86 12.23 -69.32
CA LEU A 371 19.82 13.68 -69.43
C LEU A 371 21.19 14.24 -69.82
N GLU A 372 22.27 13.66 -69.30
CA GLU A 372 23.63 14.03 -69.66
C GLU A 372 23.95 13.66 -71.11
N GLU A 373 23.59 12.45 -71.55
CA GLU A 373 23.70 12.05 -72.96
C GLU A 373 22.94 13.02 -73.90
N GLN A 374 21.72 13.44 -73.50
CA GLN A 374 20.95 14.41 -74.28
C GLN A 374 21.62 15.78 -74.33
N LYS A 375 22.29 16.23 -73.26
CA LYS A 375 23.06 17.48 -73.26
C LYS A 375 24.26 17.37 -74.19
N GLU A 376 25.02 16.28 -74.14
CA GLU A 376 26.16 16.05 -75.04
C GLU A 376 25.72 16.07 -76.51
N ILE A 377 24.59 15.41 -76.83
CA ILE A 377 24.00 15.45 -78.18
C ILE A 377 23.60 16.88 -78.55
N ALA A 378 22.95 17.61 -77.63
CA ALA A 378 22.52 18.99 -77.88
C ALA A 378 23.70 19.95 -78.08
N GLU A 379 24.80 19.78 -77.33
CA GLU A 379 26.04 20.54 -77.49
C GLU A 379 26.69 20.22 -78.84
N TYR A 380 26.83 18.94 -79.20
CA TYR A 380 27.34 18.52 -80.49
C TYR A 380 26.51 19.09 -81.65
N LEU A 381 25.18 19.05 -81.55
CA LEU A 381 24.30 19.63 -82.56
C LEU A 381 24.46 21.16 -82.63
N ARG A 382 24.62 21.83 -81.49
CA ARG A 382 24.81 23.30 -81.45
C ARG A 382 26.14 23.70 -82.08
N GLU A 383 27.22 22.98 -81.81
CA GLU A 383 28.53 23.20 -82.44
C GLU A 383 28.46 23.01 -83.95
N ASN A 384 27.94 21.87 -84.42
CA ASN A 384 27.83 21.60 -85.86
C ASN A 384 26.90 22.58 -86.59
N ILE A 385 25.78 22.97 -85.96
CA ILE A 385 24.88 23.99 -86.54
C ILE A 385 25.60 25.34 -86.63
N SER A 386 26.42 25.70 -85.63
CA SER A 386 27.21 26.94 -85.66
C SER A 386 28.25 26.91 -86.79
N GLU A 387 28.96 25.79 -86.98
CA GLU A 387 29.90 25.61 -88.10
C GLU A 387 29.20 25.68 -89.48
N ILE A 388 27.97 25.18 -89.60
CA ILE A 388 27.18 25.25 -90.85
C ILE A 388 26.65 26.67 -91.11
N LEU A 389 26.40 27.46 -90.07
CA LEU A 389 25.86 28.81 -90.17
C LEU A 389 26.95 29.90 -90.29
N GLU A 390 28.19 29.63 -89.90
CA GLU A 390 29.34 30.54 -90.09
C GLU A 390 29.51 31.10 -91.52
N PRO A 391 29.26 30.35 -92.62
CA PRO A 391 29.35 30.88 -93.98
C PRO A 391 28.17 31.78 -94.40
N TYR A 392 27.13 31.90 -93.57
CA TYR A 392 25.91 32.67 -93.87
C TYR A 392 25.77 33.93 -93.00
N GLU A 393 26.77 34.25 -92.16
CA GLU A 393 26.82 35.47 -91.33
C GLU A 393 27.69 36.61 -91.92
N GLU A 394 28.09 36.53 -93.20
CA GLU A 394 28.48 37.71 -94.02
C GLU A 394 27.29 38.21 -94.86
#